data_AF-A0A2V5T153-F1
#
_entry.id   AF-A0A2V5T153-F1
#
_cell.length_a   1.000
_cell.length_b   1.000
_cell.length_c   1.000
_cell.angle_alpha   90.00
_cell.angle_beta   90.00
_cell.angle_gamma   90.00
#
_symmetry.space_group_name_H-M   'P 1'
#
loop_
_entity.id
_entity.type
_entity.pdbx_description
1 polymer ?
#
loop_
_entity_poly.entity_id
_entity_poly.type
_entity_poly.pdbx_seq_one_letter_code
_entity_poly.pdbx_strand_id
1 'polypeptide(L)' 'MKEYDFVVIGSGIAGTSFALKAAKHGSVAVITKRKGTDTNTAWAQGGIACVT' A
#
# COMPACT_ATOMS: atom_id res chain seq x y z
N MET A 1 3.27 -20.50 12.32
CA MET A 1 2.42 -19.80 11.31
C MET A 1 2.70 -18.31 11.46
N LYS A 2 2.70 -17.51 10.38
CA LYS A 2 2.83 -16.05 10.53
C LYS A 2 1.43 -15.47 10.68
N GLU A 3 1.19 -14.72 11.75
CA GLU A 3 -0.08 -14.06 12.04
C GLU A 3 0.11 -12.55 11.95
N TYR A 4 -0.92 -11.86 11.46
CA TYR A 4 -0.94 -10.41 11.29
C TYR A 4 -2.36 -9.91 11.58
N ASP A 5 -2.47 -8.74 12.20
CA ASP A 5 -3.76 -8.10 12.48
C ASP A 5 -4.46 -7.62 11.20
N PHE A 6 -3.66 -7.24 10.19
CA PHE A 6 -4.16 -6.81 8.89
C PHE A 6 -3.37 -7.43 7.74
N VAL A 7 -4.06 -7.76 6.64
CA VAL A 7 -3.45 -8.20 5.38
C VAL A 7 -3.86 -7.25 4.26
N VAL A 8 -2.87 -6.70 3.56
CA VAL A 8 -3.05 -5.80 2.42
C VAL A 8 -2.47 -6.47 1.18
N ILE A 9 -3.32 -6.70 0.19
CA ILE A 9 -2.91 -7.29 -1.09
C ILE A 9 -2.75 -6.17 -2.12
N GLY A 10 -1.51 -5.87 -2.46
CA GLY A 10 -1.11 -4.83 -3.41
C GLY A 10 -0.30 -3.71 -2.74
N SER A 11 0.86 -3.37 -3.33
CA SER A 11 1.76 -2.31 -2.84
C SER A 11 1.56 -0.95 -3.52
N GLY A 12 0.50 -0.78 -4.31
CA GLY A 12 0.15 0.51 -4.93
C GLY A 12 -0.21 1.58 -3.90
N ILE A 13 -0.41 2.83 -4.35
CA ILE A 13 -0.60 3.97 -3.43
C ILE A 13 -1.74 3.76 -2.44
N ALA A 14 -2.85 3.15 -2.86
CA ALA A 14 -4.00 2.89 -2.00
C ALA A 14 -3.68 1.86 -0.91
N GLY A 15 -3.10 0.72 -1.29
CA GLY A 15 -2.72 -0.35 -0.37
C GLY A 15 -1.69 0.12 0.66
N THR A 16 -0.64 0.80 0.21
CA THR A 16 0.41 1.31 1.11
C THR A 16 -0.09 2.45 1.99
N SER A 17 -0.99 3.32 1.47
CA SER A 17 -1.63 4.37 2.29
C SER A 17 -2.51 3.79 3.40
N PHE A 18 -3.24 2.71 3.11
CA PHE A 18 -4.01 2.00 4.12
C PHE A 18 -3.08 1.28 5.11
N ALA A 19 -2.07 0.55 4.62
CA ALA A 19 -1.11 -0.18 5.44
C ALA A 19 -0.42 0.74 6.46
N LEU A 20 -0.05 1.96 6.05
CA LEU A 20 0.55 2.94 6.95
C LEU A 20 -0.40 3.39 8.08
N LYS A 21 -1.70 3.51 7.80
CA LYS A 21 -2.71 3.83 8.82
C LYS A 21 -2.98 2.64 9.73
N ALA A 22 -3.16 1.44 9.14
CA ALA A 22 -3.41 0.21 9.86
C ALA A 22 -2.24 -0.19 10.78
N ALA A 23 -0.99 0.12 10.39
CA ALA A 23 0.20 -0.13 11.19
C ALA A 23 0.21 0.60 12.55
N LYS A 24 -0.64 1.63 12.72
CA LYS A 24 -0.85 2.30 14.02
C LYS A 24 -1.72 1.49 14.99
N HIS A 25 -2.43 0.48 14.48
CA HIS A 25 -3.42 -0.31 15.22
C HIS A 25 -3.05 -1.79 15.35
N GLY A 26 -2.01 -2.24 14.63
CA GLY A 26 -1.55 -3.62 14.67
C GLY A 26 -0.51 -3.92 13.60
N SER A 27 -0.06 -5.18 13.57
CA SER A 27 0.85 -5.72 12.58
C SER A 27 0.19 -5.86 11.21
N VAL A 28 0.90 -5.47 10.15
CA VAL A 28 0.37 -5.47 8.77
C VAL A 28 1.27 -6.31 7.87
N ALA A 29 0.69 -7.27 7.16
CA ALA A 29 1.34 -7.94 6.03
C ALA A 29 0.94 -7.26 4.72
N VAL A 30 1.92 -6.70 4.00
CA VAL A 30 1.73 -6.22 2.63
C VAL A 30 2.24 -7.27 1.66
N ILE A 31 1.35 -7.79 0.81
CA ILE A 31 1.65 -8.82 -0.18
C ILE A 31 1.59 -8.18 -1.56
N THR A 32 2.64 -8.34 -2.36
CA THR A 32 2.69 -7.80 -3.73
C THR A 32 3.35 -8.81 -4.67
N LYS A 33 2.97 -8.76 -5.95
CA LYS A 33 3.41 -9.71 -6.98
C LYS A 33 4.87 -9.50 -7.38
N ARG A 34 5.40 -8.29 -7.22
CA ARG A 34 6.75 -7.89 -7.66
C ARG A 34 7.39 -7.03 -6.58
N LYS A 35 8.43 -6.26 -6.92
CA LYS A 35 9.03 -5.29 -5.99
C LYS A 35 7.96 -4.31 -5.51
N GLY A 36 8.05 -3.88 -4.25
CA GLY A 36 7.05 -2.98 -3.65
C GLY A 36 6.82 -1.69 -4.45
N THR A 37 7.84 -1.21 -5.16
CA THR A 37 7.80 -0.02 -6.00
C THR A 37 7.31 -0.26 -7.42
N ASP A 38 7.23 -1.52 -7.90
CA ASP A 38 6.72 -1.85 -9.24
C ASP A 38 5.18 -1.88 -9.22
N THR A 39 4.57 -0.71 -9.33
CA THR A 39 3.12 -0.50 -9.19
C THR A 39 2.62 0.46 -10.25
N ASN A 40 1.40 0.29 -10.76
CA ASN A 40 0.83 1.21 -11.77
C ASN A 40 0.85 2.68 -11.30
N THR A 41 0.73 2.93 -10.00
CA THR A 41 0.83 4.30 -9.47
C THR A 41 2.23 4.90 -9.62
N ALA A 42 3.29 4.10 -9.54
CA ALA A 42 4.66 4.57 -9.77
C ALA A 42 4.90 5.00 -11.24
N TRP A 43 4.09 4.49 -12.18
CA TRP A 43 4.16 4.85 -13.60
C TRP A 43 3.23 6.02 -13.98
N ALA A 44 2.51 6.62 -13.03
CA ALA A 44 1.60 7.73 -13.33
C ALA A 44 2.36 8.98 -13.77
N GLN A 45 2.00 9.55 -14.92
CA GLN A 45 2.72 10.69 -15.54
C GLN A 45 1.89 11.98 -15.61
N GLY A 46 0.59 11.92 -15.33
CA GLY A 46 -0.29 13.10 -15.40
C GLY A 46 -0.06 14.04 -14.22
N GLY A 47 -0.24 13.54 -13.00
CA GLY A 47 -0.19 14.32 -11.76
C GLY A 47 -1.32 13.95 -10.82
N ILE A 48 -1.30 14.51 -9.62
CA ILE A 48 -2.37 14.36 -8.61
C ILE A 48 -3.08 15.71 -8.50
N ALA A 49 -4.38 15.73 -8.78
CA ALA A 49 -5.21 16.89 -8.49
C ALA A 49 -5.47 16.97 -6.97
N CYS A 50 -5.25 18.14 -6.39
CA CYS A 50 -5.53 18.41 -4.99
C CYS A 50 -6.44 19.64 -4.92
N VAL A 51 -7.49 19.56 -4.10
CA VAL A 51 -8.41 20.69 -3.84
C VAL A 51 -8.26 21.09 -2.37
N THR A 52 -8.22 22.39 -2.13
CA THR A 52 -8.18 23.01 -0.78
C THR A 52 -9.56 23.07 -0.15
#